data_AF-A0A7W2ESX0-F1
#
_entry.id   AF-A0A7W2ESX0-F1
#
_cell.length_a   1.000
_cell.length_b   1.000
_cell.length_c   1.000
_cell.angle_alpha   90.00
_cell.angle_beta   90.00
_cell.angle_gamma   90.00
#
_symmetry.space_group_name_H-M   'P 1'
#
loop_
_entity.id
_entity.type
_entity.pdbx_description
1 polymer ?
#
loop_
_entity_poly.entity_id
_entity_poly.type
_entity_poly.pdbx_seq_one_letter_code
_entity_poly.pdbx_strand_id
1 'polypeptide(L)'
;MHRFSPLLTFVAATTITAVLVACGGGSSTSATPGTITADTSFSSMSGTVTGFGSLIVDGVRIDNHAVLADSMDADGTTQPTELKLGQHVEVQHDANLVATAVHVMAEAQGIVAKVDSTAGTIVVDGQTVMVNTDPTAGPVTVFGAPYTGLADIKPGDHVEVHGLIKAVAGGDSVIQATRIEPTTPGVHDRVAGVVAALSTSAKTFKLGGLLIDYSAASILPNGATLANGVEVHVAIPLGTVTSGVAVKATVVRISDHSKDSHTHPSEVGGAIASVDTAAKTFTVAGVTVDATAANYPQNGRGFADLKVGTYIVATGTYDAGGVLKATSIVVRGADDVQTNGNSELHGTILNYVSLANFTVRDVTVDASASKLGASCGGTLANGVQVGVVGTLSTTGVVKATSISCESEVDGQSIVGGSGVASAVDSTGKTFTLTAETKTYTVKWTSTTLFVHADPSTLAGKRVAVEGTVSGTTLTATKIVGTGH
;
A
#
# COMPACT_ATOMS: atom_id res chain seq x y z
N MET A 1 89.33 12.08 -2.84
CA MET A 1 88.67 12.04 -4.16
C MET A 1 89.11 10.76 -4.87
N HIS A 2 88.25 9.73 -4.89
CA HIS A 2 88.03 8.81 -6.01
C HIS A 2 87.05 7.73 -5.59
N ARG A 3 86.18 7.38 -6.54
CA ARG A 3 85.12 6.38 -6.51
C ARG A 3 85.69 4.97 -6.29
N PHE A 4 84.89 4.05 -5.74
CA PHE A 4 84.39 2.85 -6.42
C PHE A 4 83.67 1.91 -5.42
N SER A 5 82.45 1.49 -5.78
CA SER A 5 81.73 0.28 -5.32
C SER A 5 82.33 -0.97 -6.03
N PRO A 6 81.87 -2.24 -5.88
CA PRO A 6 80.72 -2.83 -5.13
C PRO A 6 81.18 -4.09 -4.31
N LEU A 7 80.36 -4.92 -3.63
CA LEU A 7 79.52 -6.01 -4.18
C LEU A 7 78.88 -6.82 -3.01
N LEU A 8 77.56 -7.02 -3.10
CA LEU A 8 76.72 -8.22 -2.84
C LEU A 8 77.05 -9.23 -1.70
N THR A 9 76.09 -9.40 -0.75
CA THR A 9 75.79 -10.71 -0.12
C THR A 9 74.31 -10.81 0.30
N PHE A 10 73.65 -11.89 -0.13
CA PHE A 10 72.31 -12.34 0.27
C PHE A 10 72.34 -12.99 1.66
N VAL A 11 71.34 -12.72 2.52
CA VAL A 11 71.02 -13.57 3.68
C VAL A 11 69.49 -13.71 3.78
N ALA A 12 69.04 -14.97 3.79
CA ALA A 12 67.65 -15.40 3.94
C ALA A 12 67.17 -15.27 5.39
N ALA A 13 65.92 -14.84 5.58
CA ALA A 13 65.28 -14.76 6.90
C ALA A 13 64.06 -15.71 6.97
N THR A 14 64.24 -16.79 7.73
CA THR A 14 63.23 -17.77 8.13
C THR A 14 62.34 -17.16 9.21
N THR A 15 61.02 -17.11 9.02
CA THR A 15 60.07 -16.62 10.02
C THR A 15 59.43 -17.77 10.79
N ILE A 16 59.53 -17.69 12.12
CA ILE A 16 59.03 -18.64 13.12
C ILE A 16 57.55 -18.35 13.42
N THR A 17 56.72 -19.38 13.34
CA THR A 17 55.30 -19.35 13.76
C THR A 17 55.21 -19.53 15.27
N ALA A 18 54.66 -18.53 15.98
CA ALA A 18 54.32 -18.63 17.40
C ALA A 18 52.80 -18.76 17.56
N VAL A 19 52.36 -19.88 18.14
CA VAL A 19 50.98 -20.11 18.58
C VAL A 19 50.85 -19.55 20.00
N LEU A 20 49.97 -18.56 20.20
CA LEU A 20 49.46 -18.21 21.52
C LEU A 20 47.99 -18.64 21.60
N VAL A 21 47.72 -19.63 22.44
CA VAL A 21 46.40 -19.89 23.01
C VAL A 21 46.28 -19.00 24.24
N ALA A 22 45.33 -18.07 24.23
CA ALA A 22 44.89 -17.33 25.41
C ALA A 22 43.40 -17.62 25.64
N CYS A 23 43.12 -18.22 26.79
CA CYS A 23 41.80 -18.30 27.39
C CYS A 23 41.58 -17.04 28.25
N GLY A 24 40.42 -16.38 28.12
CA GLY A 24 39.91 -15.47 29.15
C GLY A 24 39.21 -14.20 28.64
N GLY A 25 37.96 -14.03 29.08
CA GLY A 25 37.42 -12.73 29.53
C GLY A 25 36.67 -11.88 28.49
N GLY A 26 35.35 -11.76 28.67
CA GLY A 26 34.51 -10.86 27.90
C GLY A 26 34.79 -9.38 28.15
N SER A 27 34.59 -8.57 27.11
CA SER A 27 34.31 -7.13 27.16
C SER A 27 33.82 -6.71 25.78
N SER A 28 32.75 -5.92 25.78
CA SER A 28 32.12 -5.28 24.64
C SER A 28 33.08 -4.40 23.85
N THR A 29 33.23 -4.66 22.55
CA THR A 29 33.67 -3.67 21.56
C THR A 29 32.98 -3.90 20.21
N SER A 30 32.42 -2.78 19.76
CA SER A 30 31.76 -2.48 18.50
C SER A 30 32.36 -3.20 17.29
N ALA A 31 31.50 -3.94 16.59
CA ALA A 31 31.77 -4.32 15.21
C ALA A 31 31.83 -3.06 14.35
N THR A 32 32.95 -2.88 13.66
CA THR A 32 33.03 -2.08 12.43
C THR A 32 31.89 -2.50 11.49
N PRO A 33 31.23 -1.57 10.78
CA PRO A 33 30.25 -1.96 9.78
C PRO A 33 30.99 -2.76 8.70
N GLY A 34 30.81 -4.07 8.71
CA GLY A 34 31.01 -4.87 7.52
C GLY A 34 30.08 -4.28 6.48
N THR A 35 30.60 -3.99 5.29
CA THR A 35 29.81 -3.65 4.12
C THR A 35 28.84 -4.80 3.92
N ILE A 36 27.61 -4.63 4.40
CA ILE A 36 26.50 -5.52 4.07
C ILE A 36 26.33 -5.28 2.58
N THR A 37 26.78 -6.23 1.77
CA THR A 37 26.23 -6.39 0.43
C THR A 37 24.79 -6.74 0.69
N ALA A 38 23.92 -5.73 0.61
CA ALA A 38 22.50 -5.92 0.77
C ALA A 38 22.07 -6.94 -0.29
N ASP A 39 21.63 -8.10 0.16
CA ASP A 39 20.70 -8.90 -0.63
C ASP A 39 19.45 -8.02 -0.76
N THR A 40 19.36 -7.35 -1.91
CA THR A 40 18.41 -6.27 -2.18
C THR A 40 17.16 -6.78 -2.89
N SER A 41 17.03 -8.10 -3.03
CA SER A 41 15.89 -8.70 -3.70
C SER A 41 14.72 -8.85 -2.73
N PHE A 42 13.74 -7.96 -2.84
CA PHE A 42 12.43 -8.09 -2.20
C PHE A 42 11.39 -8.40 -3.27
N SER A 43 10.32 -9.11 -2.90
CA SER A 43 9.12 -9.15 -3.74
C SER A 43 8.26 -7.93 -3.47
N SER A 44 7.50 -7.52 -4.47
CA SER A 44 6.67 -6.32 -4.42
C SER A 44 5.23 -6.63 -4.77
N MET A 45 4.31 -5.91 -4.15
CA MET A 45 2.89 -5.95 -4.42
C MET A 45 2.38 -4.52 -4.55
N SER A 46 1.78 -4.20 -5.69
CA SER A 46 1.18 -2.88 -5.95
C SER A 46 -0.28 -3.02 -6.31
N GLY A 47 -1.17 -2.27 -5.63
CA GLY A 47 -2.60 -2.36 -5.86
C GLY A 47 -3.44 -1.63 -4.82
N THR A 48 -4.76 -1.87 -4.84
CA THR A 48 -5.73 -1.23 -3.94
C THR A 48 -5.98 -2.07 -2.69
N VAL A 49 -6.05 -1.43 -1.52
CA VAL A 49 -6.50 -2.05 -0.28
C VAL A 49 -7.97 -2.43 -0.41
N THR A 50 -8.23 -3.73 -0.51
CA THR A 50 -9.56 -4.33 -0.66
C THR A 50 -10.05 -4.99 0.61
N GLY A 51 -9.20 -5.12 1.64
CA GLY A 51 -9.62 -5.80 2.85
C GLY A 51 -8.66 -5.76 4.01
N PHE A 52 -9.12 -6.31 5.13
CA PHE A 52 -8.39 -6.36 6.40
C PHE A 52 -8.52 -7.71 7.10
N GLY A 53 -7.60 -7.96 8.03
CA GLY A 53 -7.37 -9.27 8.63
C GLY A 53 -6.02 -9.77 8.16
N SER A 54 -4.94 -9.15 8.62
CA SER A 54 -3.77 -8.84 7.76
C SER A 54 -4.14 -7.79 6.69
N LEU A 55 -3.24 -7.40 5.80
CA LEU A 55 -3.56 -6.47 4.71
C LEU A 55 -4.03 -7.28 3.50
N ILE A 56 -5.10 -6.87 2.82
CA ILE A 56 -5.54 -7.51 1.57
C ILE A 56 -5.46 -6.47 0.46
N VAL A 57 -4.54 -6.68 -0.49
CA VAL A 57 -4.32 -5.81 -1.65
C VAL A 57 -4.79 -6.54 -2.88
N ASP A 58 -5.79 -5.97 -3.56
CA ASP A 58 -6.43 -6.59 -4.71
C ASP A 58 -6.68 -8.09 -4.49
N GLY A 59 -7.39 -8.44 -3.41
CA GLY A 59 -7.73 -9.81 -3.03
C GLY A 59 -6.56 -10.73 -2.63
N VAL A 60 -5.31 -10.26 -2.64
CA VAL A 60 -4.15 -11.02 -2.14
C VAL A 60 -3.88 -10.62 -0.70
N ARG A 61 -3.93 -11.60 0.20
CA ARG A 61 -3.69 -11.41 1.63
C ARG A 61 -2.19 -11.44 1.93
N ILE A 62 -1.69 -10.39 2.57
CA ILE A 62 -0.29 -10.23 2.98
C ILE A 62 -0.21 -9.91 4.47
N ASP A 63 0.64 -10.64 5.20
CA ASP A 63 0.82 -10.45 6.62
C ASP A 63 1.64 -9.20 6.91
N ASN A 64 1.01 -8.20 7.53
CA ASN A 64 1.64 -6.93 7.88
C ASN A 64 1.76 -6.68 9.39
N HIS A 65 1.63 -7.70 10.25
CA HIS A 65 1.60 -7.51 11.71
C HIS A 65 2.88 -6.86 12.28
N ALA A 66 4.02 -7.05 11.62
CA ALA A 66 5.32 -6.56 12.03
C ALA A 66 5.68 -5.18 11.45
N VAL A 67 4.82 -4.62 10.58
CA VAL A 67 5.10 -3.40 9.82
C VAL A 67 4.09 -2.32 10.18
N LEU A 68 4.59 -1.13 10.50
CA LEU A 68 3.78 0.07 10.57
C LEU A 68 3.67 0.65 9.17
N ALA A 69 2.46 0.79 8.65
CA ALA A 69 2.23 1.43 7.36
C ALA A 69 2.54 2.92 7.45
N ASP A 70 3.04 3.47 6.35
CA ASP A 70 3.31 4.89 6.20
C ASP A 70 2.74 5.43 4.88
N SER A 71 2.44 6.72 4.85
CA SER A 71 2.25 7.44 3.59
C SER A 71 3.61 7.88 3.09
N MET A 72 3.91 7.65 1.82
CA MET A 72 5.17 8.07 1.21
C MET A 72 4.93 9.17 0.18
N ASP A 73 5.67 10.27 0.33
CA ASP A 73 5.69 11.34 -0.64
C ASP A 73 6.66 11.05 -1.79
N ALA A 74 6.51 11.79 -2.90
CA ALA A 74 7.35 11.58 -4.09
C ALA A 74 8.84 11.88 -3.85
N ASP A 75 9.19 12.63 -2.79
CA ASP A 75 10.56 12.86 -2.35
C ASP A 75 11.14 11.72 -1.48
N GLY A 76 10.34 10.70 -1.19
CA GLY A 76 10.69 9.54 -0.37
C GLY A 76 10.54 9.76 1.14
N THR A 77 10.04 10.93 1.57
CA THR A 77 9.68 11.13 2.98
C THR A 77 8.46 10.27 3.34
N THR A 78 8.48 9.71 4.54
CA THR A 78 7.39 8.85 5.04
C THR A 78 6.85 9.33 6.38
N GLN A 79 5.56 9.10 6.62
CA GLN A 79 4.90 9.37 7.90
C GLN A 79 3.94 8.23 8.23
N PRO A 80 3.87 7.76 9.49
CA PRO A 80 2.92 6.73 9.89
C PRO A 80 1.50 7.11 9.47
N THR A 81 0.79 6.14 8.87
CA THR A 81 -0.57 6.37 8.40
C THR A 81 -1.48 5.20 8.74
N GLU A 82 -2.77 5.50 8.83
CA GLU A 82 -3.79 4.46 8.95
C GLU A 82 -4.11 3.88 7.58
N LEU A 83 -4.06 2.55 7.47
CA LEU A 83 -4.55 1.84 6.29
C LEU A 83 -6.08 1.88 6.23
N LYS A 84 -6.62 2.27 5.09
CA LYS A 84 -8.05 2.40 4.81
C LYS A 84 -8.42 1.70 3.50
N LEU A 85 -9.64 1.17 3.42
CA LEU A 85 -10.15 0.61 2.17
C LEU A 85 -10.12 1.64 1.04
N GLY A 86 -9.74 1.19 -0.14
CA GLY A 86 -9.62 2.00 -1.35
C GLY A 86 -8.32 2.78 -1.49
N GLN A 87 -7.42 2.76 -0.49
CA GLN A 87 -6.07 3.31 -0.66
C GLN A 87 -5.27 2.48 -1.66
N HIS A 88 -4.38 3.11 -2.41
CA HIS A 88 -3.37 2.43 -3.21
C HIS A 88 -2.10 2.25 -2.37
N VAL A 89 -1.49 1.07 -2.44
CA VAL A 89 -0.32 0.69 -1.66
C VAL A 89 0.75 0.02 -2.51
N GLU A 90 2.01 0.32 -2.20
CA GLU A 90 3.19 -0.44 -2.59
C GLU A 90 3.69 -1.20 -1.36
N VAL A 91 3.75 -2.53 -1.43
CA VAL A 91 4.17 -3.41 -0.34
C VAL A 91 5.44 -4.15 -0.74
N GLN A 92 6.46 -4.12 0.11
CA GLN A 92 7.61 -5.01 0.00
C GLN A 92 7.40 -6.21 0.91
N HIS A 93 7.76 -7.40 0.46
CA HIS A 93 7.58 -8.62 1.25
C HIS A 93 8.61 -9.70 0.96
N ASP A 94 8.66 -10.66 1.87
CA ASP A 94 9.43 -11.89 1.72
C ASP A 94 8.69 -12.94 0.87
N ALA A 95 9.33 -14.09 0.65
CA ALA A 95 8.76 -15.19 -0.13
C ALA A 95 7.50 -15.83 0.47
N ASN A 96 7.14 -15.52 1.73
CA ASN A 96 5.99 -16.07 2.45
C ASN A 96 4.83 -15.08 2.55
N LEU A 97 4.85 -13.97 1.80
CA LEU A 97 3.89 -12.88 1.92
C LEU A 97 3.86 -12.28 3.34
N VAL A 98 5.04 -12.13 3.95
CA VAL A 98 5.21 -11.29 5.15
C VAL A 98 5.78 -9.96 4.72
N ALA A 99 5.02 -8.89 4.94
CA ALA A 99 5.42 -7.54 4.60
C ALA A 99 6.66 -7.12 5.40
N THR A 100 7.56 -6.43 4.72
CA THR A 100 8.74 -5.75 5.31
C THR A 100 8.60 -4.23 5.24
N ALA A 101 7.75 -3.72 4.32
CA ALA A 101 7.36 -2.32 4.22
C ALA A 101 5.97 -2.21 3.59
N VAL A 102 5.16 -1.23 4.02
CA VAL A 102 3.84 -0.93 3.45
C VAL A 102 3.76 0.58 3.27
N HIS A 103 3.78 1.03 2.02
CA HIS A 103 3.70 2.44 1.64
C HIS A 103 2.36 2.74 0.99
N VAL A 104 1.64 3.72 1.52
CA VAL A 104 0.40 4.27 0.97
C VAL A 104 0.78 5.35 -0.04
N MET A 105 0.33 5.18 -1.29
CA MET A 105 0.79 5.92 -2.46
C MET A 105 -0.38 6.53 -3.22
N ALA A 106 -0.80 7.75 -2.89
CA ALA A 106 -1.90 8.37 -3.64
C ALA A 106 -1.44 8.89 -5.02
N GLU A 107 -2.27 8.73 -6.04
CA GLU A 107 -2.04 9.13 -7.42
C GLU A 107 -2.18 10.65 -7.60
N ALA A 108 -2.96 11.32 -6.77
CA ALA A 108 -2.98 12.77 -6.72
C ALA A 108 -3.19 13.27 -5.28
N GLN A 109 -2.49 14.33 -4.92
CA GLN A 109 -2.69 15.07 -3.68
C GLN A 109 -2.55 16.55 -4.01
N GLY A 110 -3.65 17.31 -3.91
CA GLY A 110 -3.70 18.61 -4.55
C GLY A 110 -5.01 19.37 -4.43
N ILE A 111 -5.06 20.56 -5.03
CA ILE A 111 -6.26 21.41 -5.04
C ILE A 111 -7.23 20.96 -6.13
N VAL A 112 -8.52 20.84 -5.77
CA VAL A 112 -9.62 20.65 -6.71
C VAL A 112 -9.83 21.94 -7.51
N ALA A 113 -9.55 21.92 -8.80
CA ALA A 113 -9.76 23.04 -9.70
C ALA A 113 -11.20 23.08 -10.28
N LYS A 114 -11.79 21.91 -10.52
CA LYS A 114 -13.12 21.77 -11.13
C LYS A 114 -13.83 20.53 -10.60
N VAL A 115 -15.15 20.62 -10.46
CA VAL A 115 -16.05 19.48 -10.22
C VAL A 115 -17.08 19.44 -11.35
N ASP A 116 -17.24 18.28 -11.97
CA ASP A 116 -18.25 18.01 -13.00
C ASP A 116 -19.11 16.82 -12.54
N SER A 117 -20.22 17.13 -11.89
CA SER A 117 -21.13 16.12 -11.34
C SER A 117 -21.86 15.31 -12.41
N THR A 118 -22.00 15.85 -13.63
CA THR A 118 -22.67 15.14 -14.73
C THR A 118 -21.74 14.11 -15.34
N ALA A 119 -20.46 14.48 -15.53
CA ALA A 119 -19.44 13.56 -16.00
C ALA A 119 -18.93 12.60 -14.90
N GLY A 120 -19.22 12.89 -13.62
CA GLY A 120 -18.72 12.10 -12.50
C GLY A 120 -17.22 12.31 -12.27
N THR A 121 -16.70 13.52 -12.51
CA THR A 121 -15.26 13.81 -12.47
C THR A 121 -14.91 15.03 -11.64
N ILE A 122 -13.69 15.05 -11.10
CA ILE A 122 -13.02 16.25 -10.58
C ILE A 122 -11.68 16.45 -11.30
N VAL A 123 -11.15 17.67 -11.24
CA VAL A 123 -9.78 17.97 -11.67
C VAL A 123 -8.97 18.36 -10.46
N VAL A 124 -7.92 17.59 -10.15
CA VAL A 124 -7.00 17.84 -9.02
C VAL A 124 -5.63 18.16 -9.58
N ASP A 125 -5.16 19.39 -9.40
CA ASP A 125 -3.87 19.85 -9.92
C ASP A 125 -3.62 19.48 -11.40
N GLY A 126 -4.67 19.61 -12.22
CA GLY A 126 -4.65 19.34 -13.65
C GLY A 126 -4.80 17.86 -14.04
N GLN A 127 -4.80 16.94 -13.08
CA GLN A 127 -5.18 15.54 -13.31
C GLN A 127 -6.71 15.39 -13.33
N THR A 128 -7.22 14.69 -14.34
CA THR A 128 -8.65 14.32 -14.37
C THR A 128 -8.86 13.06 -13.55
N VAL A 129 -9.74 13.17 -12.55
CA VAL A 129 -10.10 12.09 -11.64
C VAL A 129 -11.55 11.70 -11.89
N MET A 130 -11.81 10.42 -12.16
CA MET A 130 -13.12 9.85 -12.43
C MET A 130 -13.61 9.04 -11.23
N VAL A 131 -14.83 9.31 -10.78
CA VAL A 131 -15.49 8.52 -9.73
C VAL A 131 -16.00 7.21 -10.33
N ASN A 132 -15.62 6.09 -9.73
CA ASN A 132 -16.14 4.78 -10.07
C ASN A 132 -17.23 4.37 -9.09
N THR A 133 -18.41 4.04 -9.62
CA THR A 133 -19.53 3.47 -8.86
C THR A 133 -19.86 2.04 -9.26
N ASP A 134 -19.15 1.50 -10.27
CA ASP A 134 -19.34 0.17 -10.79
C ASP A 134 -18.24 -0.76 -10.25
N PRO A 135 -18.56 -1.70 -9.33
CA PRO A 135 -17.58 -2.63 -8.79
C PRO A 135 -17.00 -3.59 -9.84
N THR A 136 -17.63 -3.72 -11.01
CA THR A 136 -17.14 -4.57 -12.11
C THR A 136 -16.07 -3.90 -12.97
N ALA A 137 -15.89 -2.58 -12.82
CA ALA A 137 -14.90 -1.77 -13.53
C ALA A 137 -13.64 -1.49 -12.69
N GLY A 138 -13.49 -2.16 -11.54
CA GLY A 138 -12.44 -1.96 -10.54
C GLY A 138 -13.01 -1.58 -9.17
N PRO A 139 -12.15 -1.25 -8.19
CA PRO A 139 -12.61 -0.85 -6.86
C PRO A 139 -13.48 0.41 -6.94
N VAL A 140 -14.56 0.43 -6.15
CA VAL A 140 -15.50 1.56 -6.07
C VAL A 140 -14.82 2.72 -5.35
N THR A 141 -15.06 3.96 -5.79
CA THR A 141 -14.53 5.15 -5.11
C THR A 141 -15.16 5.30 -3.73
N VAL A 142 -14.34 5.18 -2.68
CA VAL A 142 -14.73 5.52 -1.31
C VAL A 142 -14.50 7.01 -1.05
N PHE A 143 -15.52 7.70 -0.55
CA PHE A 143 -15.38 9.06 -0.05
C PHE A 143 -15.03 9.02 1.45
N GLY A 144 -13.88 9.59 1.81
CA GLY A 144 -13.47 9.77 3.19
C GLY A 144 -14.23 10.93 3.83
N ALA A 145 -14.62 10.77 5.10
CA ALA A 145 -15.33 11.80 5.85
C ALA A 145 -14.57 13.15 5.82
N PRO A 146 -15.28 14.28 5.67
CA PRO A 146 -16.73 14.43 5.72
C PRO A 146 -17.44 14.22 4.38
N TYR A 147 -16.73 13.83 3.31
CA TYR A 147 -17.36 13.57 2.03
C TYR A 147 -18.22 12.31 2.08
N THR A 148 -19.47 12.42 1.62
CA THR A 148 -20.42 11.32 1.43
C THR A 148 -20.67 11.01 -0.04
N GLY A 149 -20.21 11.91 -0.92
CA GLY A 149 -20.21 11.73 -2.36
C GLY A 149 -19.58 12.91 -3.09
N LEU A 150 -19.55 12.84 -4.42
CA LEU A 150 -18.97 13.86 -5.30
C LEU A 150 -19.56 15.26 -5.08
N ALA A 151 -20.82 15.35 -4.67
CA ALA A 151 -21.49 16.62 -4.43
C ALA A 151 -20.91 17.40 -3.24
N ASP A 152 -20.19 16.76 -2.33
CA ASP A 152 -19.60 17.43 -1.16
C ASP A 152 -18.28 18.12 -1.49
N ILE A 153 -17.57 17.63 -2.51
CA ILE A 153 -16.30 18.19 -2.97
C ILE A 153 -16.56 19.51 -3.71
N LYS A 154 -15.76 20.53 -3.40
CA LYS A 154 -15.83 21.87 -4.00
C LYS A 154 -14.49 22.26 -4.63
N PRO A 155 -14.51 23.11 -5.68
CA PRO A 155 -13.30 23.78 -6.12
C PRO A 155 -12.65 24.54 -4.96
N GLY A 156 -11.33 24.37 -4.81
CA GLY A 156 -10.55 24.92 -3.70
C GLY A 156 -10.28 23.93 -2.56
N ASP A 157 -11.02 22.81 -2.48
CA ASP A 157 -10.71 21.76 -1.51
C ASP A 157 -9.35 21.13 -1.83
N HIS A 158 -8.59 20.77 -0.78
CA HIS A 158 -7.38 19.97 -0.93
C HIS A 158 -7.72 18.52 -0.63
N VAL A 159 -7.39 17.63 -1.57
CA VAL A 159 -7.80 16.23 -1.53
C VAL A 159 -6.63 15.31 -1.76
N GLU A 160 -6.68 14.15 -1.11
CA GLU A 160 -5.86 12.98 -1.43
C GLU A 160 -6.72 11.99 -2.22
N VAL A 161 -6.22 11.58 -3.39
CA VAL A 161 -6.89 10.70 -4.33
C VAL A 161 -6.03 9.48 -4.54
N HIS A 162 -6.60 8.32 -4.19
CA HIS A 162 -6.10 7.01 -4.57
C HIS A 162 -6.89 6.50 -5.77
N GLY A 163 -6.28 5.77 -6.68
CA GLY A 163 -6.93 5.32 -7.89
C GLY A 163 -6.06 4.47 -8.81
N LEU A 164 -6.67 4.10 -9.94
CA LEU A 164 -6.04 3.38 -11.03
C LEU A 164 -5.77 4.36 -12.17
N ILE A 165 -4.54 4.41 -12.67
CA ILE A 165 -4.24 5.14 -13.91
C ILE A 165 -4.84 4.36 -15.09
N LYS A 166 -5.88 4.93 -15.72
CA LYS A 166 -6.57 4.35 -16.88
C LYS A 166 -6.19 5.09 -18.16
N ALA A 167 -5.74 4.34 -19.16
CA ALA A 167 -5.58 4.87 -20.51
C ALA A 167 -6.95 5.27 -21.09
N VAL A 168 -7.01 6.42 -21.76
CA VAL A 168 -8.18 6.89 -22.51
C VAL A 168 -7.83 7.11 -23.98
N ALA A 169 -8.85 7.29 -24.82
CA ALA A 169 -8.65 7.54 -26.24
C ALA A 169 -7.77 8.78 -26.47
N GLY A 170 -6.88 8.73 -27.47
CA GLY A 170 -5.95 9.82 -27.78
C GLY A 170 -4.58 9.71 -27.10
N GLY A 171 -4.35 8.68 -26.28
CA GLY A 171 -3.05 8.42 -25.65
C GLY A 171 -2.85 9.15 -24.31
N ASP A 172 -3.90 9.83 -23.82
CA ASP A 172 -3.93 10.41 -22.48
C ASP A 172 -4.32 9.36 -21.43
N SER A 173 -4.23 9.73 -20.15
CA SER A 173 -4.66 8.92 -19.01
C SER A 173 -5.51 9.74 -18.04
N VAL A 174 -6.40 9.05 -17.33
CA VAL A 174 -7.19 9.60 -16.22
C VAL A 174 -6.97 8.74 -14.97
N ILE A 175 -7.19 9.29 -13.79
CA ILE A 175 -7.19 8.53 -12.53
C ILE A 175 -8.62 8.06 -12.28
N GLN A 176 -8.90 6.76 -12.36
CA GLN A 176 -10.16 6.23 -11.83
C GLN A 176 -10.01 6.06 -10.33
N ALA A 177 -10.65 6.92 -9.54
CA ALA A 177 -10.48 6.93 -8.09
C ALA A 177 -11.00 5.65 -7.43
N THR A 178 -10.25 5.15 -6.46
CA THR A 178 -10.64 4.10 -5.51
C THR A 178 -10.89 4.69 -4.13
N ARG A 179 -10.29 5.85 -3.81
CA ARG A 179 -10.62 6.64 -2.63
C ARG A 179 -10.37 8.13 -2.88
N ILE A 180 -11.24 8.98 -2.36
CA ILE A 180 -11.04 10.43 -2.31
C ILE A 180 -11.32 10.89 -0.89
N GLU A 181 -10.35 11.53 -0.25
CA GLU A 181 -10.52 12.07 1.10
C GLU A 181 -9.97 13.50 1.21
N PRO A 182 -10.51 14.34 2.11
CA PRO A 182 -9.92 15.63 2.37
C PRO A 182 -8.51 15.44 2.94
N THR A 183 -7.62 16.35 2.62
CA THR A 183 -6.30 16.39 3.25
C THR A 183 -5.90 17.83 3.50
N THR A 184 -4.89 18.03 4.35
CA THR A 184 -4.28 19.34 4.53
C THR A 184 -3.11 19.46 3.57
N PRO A 185 -2.87 20.65 2.97
CA PRO A 185 -1.70 20.85 2.13
C PRO A 185 -0.41 20.49 2.87
N GLY A 186 0.43 19.67 2.24
CA GLY A 186 1.75 19.31 2.73
C GLY A 186 2.78 20.39 2.39
N VAL A 187 4.02 19.96 2.10
CA VAL A 187 5.08 20.85 1.58
C VAL A 187 4.99 20.98 0.06
N HIS A 188 4.46 19.94 -0.59
CA HIS A 188 4.31 19.81 -2.03
C HIS A 188 2.96 19.16 -2.35
N ASP A 189 2.48 19.40 -3.57
CA ASP A 189 1.41 18.61 -4.15
C ASP A 189 2.03 17.42 -4.90
N ARG A 190 1.25 16.36 -5.10
CA ARG A 190 1.68 15.13 -5.78
C ARG A 190 0.77 14.82 -6.95
N VAL A 191 1.36 14.44 -8.07
CA VAL A 191 0.63 13.88 -9.23
C VAL A 191 1.37 12.68 -9.78
N ALA A 192 0.63 11.62 -10.10
CA ALA A 192 1.15 10.39 -10.69
C ALA A 192 0.58 10.15 -12.09
N GLY A 193 1.27 9.32 -12.86
CA GLY A 193 0.85 8.98 -14.22
C GLY A 193 1.96 8.34 -15.03
N VAL A 194 1.66 8.09 -16.31
CA VAL A 194 2.62 7.53 -17.26
C VAL A 194 3.26 8.64 -18.07
N VAL A 195 4.59 8.60 -18.18
CA VAL A 195 5.37 9.57 -18.96
C VAL A 195 5.04 9.44 -20.45
N ALA A 196 4.64 10.56 -21.05
CA ALA A 196 4.41 10.68 -22.49
C ALA A 196 5.16 11.87 -23.08
N ALA A 197 5.40 11.87 -24.39
CA ALA A 197 6.03 12.97 -25.12
C ALA A 197 7.31 13.55 -24.46
N LEU A 198 8.15 12.68 -23.88
CA LEU A 198 9.41 13.08 -23.23
C LEU A 198 10.34 13.82 -24.21
N SER A 199 10.74 15.03 -23.84
CA SER A 199 11.76 15.83 -24.51
C SER A 199 12.98 15.99 -23.61
N THR A 200 14.03 15.23 -23.90
CA THR A 200 15.28 15.28 -23.11
C THR A 200 16.08 16.56 -23.33
N SER A 201 15.86 17.24 -24.46
CA SER A 201 16.45 18.55 -24.79
C SER A 201 15.73 19.69 -24.06
N ALA A 202 14.40 19.71 -24.09
CA ALA A 202 13.62 20.73 -23.40
C ALA A 202 13.45 20.45 -21.90
N LYS A 203 13.84 19.26 -21.44
CA LYS A 203 13.63 18.76 -20.07
C LYS A 203 12.16 18.80 -19.65
N THR A 204 11.29 18.33 -20.54
CA THR A 204 9.85 18.24 -20.28
C THR A 204 9.26 16.89 -20.65
N PHE A 205 8.12 16.54 -20.04
CA PHE A 205 7.27 15.42 -20.46
C PHE A 205 5.80 15.73 -20.16
N LYS A 206 4.89 14.96 -20.76
CA LYS A 206 3.47 14.98 -20.44
C LYS A 206 3.11 13.94 -19.40
N LEU A 207 2.24 14.31 -18.46
CA LEU A 207 1.64 13.44 -17.46
C LEU A 207 0.13 13.65 -17.52
N GLY A 208 -0.56 12.84 -18.35
CA GLY A 208 -1.92 13.16 -18.78
C GLY A 208 -1.99 14.55 -19.40
N GLY A 209 -2.85 15.41 -18.86
CA GLY A 209 -3.03 16.80 -19.32
C GLY A 209 -1.92 17.78 -18.91
N LEU A 210 -1.02 17.40 -18.01
CA LEU A 210 0.05 18.28 -17.50
C LEU A 210 1.29 18.23 -18.38
N LEU A 211 1.91 19.39 -18.61
CA LEU A 211 3.28 19.49 -19.10
C LEU A 211 4.21 19.69 -17.89
N ILE A 212 5.04 18.71 -17.60
CA ILE A 212 6.01 18.76 -16.49
C ILE A 212 7.35 19.26 -17.00
N ASP A 213 7.90 20.28 -16.36
CA ASP A 213 9.29 20.74 -16.48
C ASP A 213 10.12 20.08 -15.36
N TYR A 214 10.99 19.16 -15.74
CA TYR A 214 11.86 18.43 -14.82
C TYR A 214 13.30 18.95 -14.82
N SER A 215 13.57 20.12 -15.40
CA SER A 215 14.92 20.69 -15.51
C SER A 215 15.63 20.89 -14.16
N ALA A 216 14.87 21.11 -13.09
CA ALA A 216 15.36 21.27 -11.73
C ALA A 216 15.00 20.09 -10.80
N ALA A 217 14.35 19.04 -11.32
CA ALA A 217 13.86 17.94 -10.51
C ALA A 217 14.97 16.94 -10.18
N SER A 218 14.93 16.39 -8.97
CA SER A 218 15.68 15.17 -8.64
C SER A 218 14.96 13.95 -9.23
N ILE A 219 15.69 13.08 -9.93
CA ILE A 219 15.14 11.83 -10.45
C ILE A 219 15.45 10.70 -9.46
N LEU A 220 14.42 10.03 -8.96
CA LEU A 220 14.53 8.92 -8.03
C LEU A 220 14.03 7.61 -8.66
N PRO A 221 14.62 6.45 -8.33
CA PRO A 221 15.87 6.31 -7.58
C PRO A 221 17.06 6.88 -8.36
N ASN A 222 18.15 7.22 -7.66
CA ASN A 222 19.33 7.80 -8.31
C ASN A 222 19.88 6.85 -9.39
N GLY A 223 20.14 7.39 -10.59
CA GLY A 223 20.58 6.62 -11.76
C GLY A 223 19.45 6.06 -12.63
N ALA A 224 18.18 6.18 -12.21
CA ALA A 224 17.04 5.81 -13.04
C ALA A 224 16.90 6.75 -14.25
N THR A 225 16.41 6.21 -15.37
CA THR A 225 16.25 6.96 -16.63
C THR A 225 14.78 7.12 -16.95
N LEU A 226 14.33 8.37 -17.14
CA LEU A 226 13.00 8.65 -17.66
C LEU A 226 12.87 8.19 -19.12
N ALA A 227 11.78 7.50 -19.41
CA ALA A 227 11.40 7.06 -20.75
C ALA A 227 9.89 7.19 -20.93
N ASN A 228 9.40 7.26 -22.17
CA ASN A 228 7.96 7.17 -22.40
C ASN A 228 7.44 5.79 -21.96
N GLY A 229 6.26 5.74 -21.37
CA GLY A 229 5.62 4.51 -20.91
C GLY A 229 5.96 4.11 -19.48
N VAL A 230 6.91 4.77 -18.81
CA VAL A 230 7.20 4.51 -17.39
C VAL A 230 6.24 5.28 -16.51
N GLU A 231 5.80 4.66 -15.41
CA GLU A 231 5.02 5.33 -14.39
C GLU A 231 5.91 6.16 -13.46
N VAL A 232 5.43 7.35 -13.10
CA VAL A 232 6.12 8.28 -12.22
C VAL A 232 5.18 8.92 -11.21
N HIS A 233 5.71 9.23 -10.04
CA HIS A 233 5.12 10.16 -9.08
C HIS A 233 5.95 11.45 -9.05
N VAL A 234 5.27 12.58 -9.17
CA VAL A 234 5.91 13.90 -9.31
C VAL A 234 5.52 14.77 -8.12
N ALA A 235 6.52 15.30 -7.41
CA ALA A 235 6.32 16.38 -6.45
C ALA A 235 6.34 17.72 -7.19
N ILE A 236 5.31 18.53 -6.98
CA ILE A 236 5.19 19.87 -7.55
C ILE A 236 5.01 20.90 -6.42
N PRO A 237 5.59 22.11 -6.52
CA PRO A 237 5.37 23.15 -5.52
C PRO A 237 3.90 23.57 -5.47
N LEU A 238 3.41 23.82 -4.26
CA LEU A 238 2.01 24.19 -4.01
C LEU A 238 1.55 25.37 -4.87
N GLY A 239 0.36 25.26 -5.44
CA GLY A 239 -0.31 26.37 -6.14
C GLY A 239 0.38 26.83 -7.43
N THR A 240 1.27 26.01 -8.01
CA THR A 240 1.98 26.34 -9.25
C THR A 240 1.29 25.82 -10.52
N VAL A 241 0.27 24.98 -10.38
CA VAL A 241 -0.45 24.41 -11.52
C VAL A 241 -1.33 25.46 -12.17
N THR A 242 -1.03 25.79 -13.41
CA THR A 242 -1.82 26.72 -14.23
C THR A 242 -2.06 26.09 -15.61
N SER A 243 -3.31 26.15 -16.09
CA SER A 243 -3.67 25.57 -17.39
C SER A 243 -2.80 26.14 -18.52
N GLY A 244 -2.23 25.24 -19.33
CA GLY A 244 -1.39 25.59 -20.49
C GLY A 244 0.04 26.02 -20.15
N VAL A 245 0.43 26.05 -18.87
CA VAL A 245 1.79 26.38 -18.42
C VAL A 245 2.50 25.13 -17.94
N ALA A 246 3.79 25.01 -18.23
CA ALA A 246 4.58 23.90 -17.71
C ALA A 246 4.73 24.01 -16.19
N VAL A 247 4.46 22.91 -15.48
CA VAL A 247 4.57 22.82 -14.02
C VAL A 247 5.97 22.36 -13.68
N LYS A 248 6.66 23.10 -12.81
CA LYS A 248 8.02 22.75 -12.38
C LYS A 248 7.95 21.63 -11.34
N ALA A 249 8.60 20.51 -11.62
CA ALA A 249 8.77 19.43 -10.65
C ALA A 249 9.99 19.69 -9.75
N THR A 250 9.88 19.31 -8.48
CA THR A 250 11.01 19.24 -7.54
C THR A 250 11.60 17.83 -7.47
N VAL A 251 10.74 16.81 -7.58
CA VAL A 251 11.13 15.40 -7.62
C VAL A 251 10.29 14.66 -8.65
N VAL A 252 10.92 13.74 -9.38
CA VAL A 252 10.25 12.74 -10.21
C VAL A 252 10.75 11.38 -9.76
N ARG A 253 9.88 10.63 -9.07
CA ARG A 253 10.13 9.25 -8.65
C ARG A 253 9.58 8.31 -9.71
N ILE A 254 10.46 7.49 -10.29
CA ILE A 254 10.12 6.45 -11.25
C ILE A 254 9.78 5.18 -10.49
N SER A 255 8.67 4.55 -10.84
CA SER A 255 8.34 3.20 -10.38
C SER A 255 9.29 2.22 -11.07
N ASP A 256 10.32 1.78 -10.34
CA ASP A 256 11.40 0.93 -10.83
C ASP A 256 11.35 -0.45 -10.17
N HIS A 257 11.02 -1.47 -10.98
CA HIS A 257 10.92 -2.87 -10.57
C HIS A 257 12.14 -3.71 -10.98
N SER A 258 13.20 -3.09 -11.52
CA SER A 258 14.38 -3.82 -12.00
C SER A 258 15.17 -4.50 -10.87
N LYS A 259 15.00 -4.03 -9.64
CA LYS A 259 15.64 -4.54 -8.41
C LYS A 259 14.77 -5.50 -7.61
N ASP A 260 13.52 -5.68 -8.00
CA ASP A 260 12.61 -6.64 -7.37
C ASP A 260 13.17 -8.05 -7.56
N SER A 261 12.70 -8.99 -6.74
CA SER A 261 13.15 -10.37 -6.80
C SER A 261 12.86 -10.99 -8.17
N HIS A 262 13.89 -11.59 -8.76
CA HIS A 262 13.76 -12.36 -10.01
C HIS A 262 13.39 -13.82 -9.73
N THR A 263 13.37 -14.23 -8.45
CA THR A 263 13.16 -15.61 -8.01
C THR A 263 11.93 -15.81 -7.15
N HIS A 264 11.38 -14.74 -6.58
CA HIS A 264 10.16 -14.75 -5.78
C HIS A 264 9.07 -13.95 -6.48
N PRO A 265 7.80 -14.41 -6.41
CA PRO A 265 6.72 -13.74 -7.11
C PRO A 265 6.46 -12.35 -6.54
N SER A 266 6.11 -11.44 -7.43
CA SER A 266 5.55 -10.11 -7.17
C SER A 266 4.16 -10.03 -7.79
N GLU A 267 3.37 -9.07 -7.33
CA GLU A 267 2.02 -8.80 -7.80
C GLU A 267 1.86 -7.36 -8.31
N VAL A 268 1.22 -7.20 -9.47
CA VAL A 268 0.79 -5.89 -9.98
C VAL A 268 -0.71 -5.93 -10.28
N GLY A 269 -1.44 -5.07 -9.60
CA GLY A 269 -2.85 -4.83 -9.79
C GLY A 269 -3.11 -3.55 -10.57
N GLY A 270 -4.13 -3.53 -11.40
CA GLY A 270 -4.52 -2.31 -12.10
C GLY A 270 -5.29 -2.53 -13.39
N ALA A 271 -5.57 -1.42 -14.06
CA ALA A 271 -6.28 -1.43 -15.34
C ALA A 271 -5.29 -1.55 -16.50
N ILE A 272 -5.60 -2.42 -17.46
CA ILE A 272 -4.77 -2.58 -18.65
C ILE A 272 -4.75 -1.29 -19.47
N ALA A 273 -3.57 -0.76 -19.76
CA ALA A 273 -3.36 0.46 -20.52
C ALA A 273 -3.14 0.19 -22.02
N SER A 274 -2.47 -0.92 -22.38
CA SER A 274 -2.26 -1.34 -23.77
C SER A 274 -2.13 -2.86 -23.87
N VAL A 275 -2.41 -3.43 -25.05
CA VAL A 275 -2.27 -4.88 -25.32
C VAL A 275 -1.61 -5.09 -26.68
N ASP A 276 -0.56 -5.90 -26.72
CA ASP A 276 -0.01 -6.48 -27.95
C ASP A 276 -0.43 -7.95 -28.03
N THR A 277 -1.40 -8.23 -28.90
CA THR A 277 -1.94 -9.58 -29.06
C THR A 277 -0.99 -10.55 -29.75
N ALA A 278 -0.04 -10.05 -30.53
CA ALA A 278 0.93 -10.89 -31.24
C ALA A 278 2.05 -11.33 -30.30
N ALA A 279 2.58 -10.39 -29.51
CA ALA A 279 3.60 -10.67 -28.48
C ALA A 279 3.02 -11.32 -27.22
N LYS A 280 1.69 -11.28 -27.03
CA LYS A 280 1.00 -11.65 -25.79
C LYS A 280 1.50 -10.85 -24.58
N THR A 281 1.72 -9.56 -24.78
CA THR A 281 2.11 -8.63 -23.73
C THR A 281 1.04 -7.57 -23.53
N PHE A 282 1.01 -6.97 -22.35
CA PHE A 282 0.17 -5.81 -22.05
C PHE A 282 0.84 -4.92 -21.02
N THR A 283 0.31 -3.72 -20.80
CA THR A 283 0.82 -2.81 -19.76
C THR A 283 -0.25 -2.54 -18.69
N VAL A 284 0.15 -2.52 -17.42
CA VAL A 284 -0.67 -2.17 -16.25
C VAL A 284 0.22 -1.39 -15.29
N ALA A 285 -0.24 -0.25 -14.76
CA ALA A 285 0.52 0.58 -13.81
C ALA A 285 1.98 0.84 -14.27
N GLY A 286 2.17 1.19 -15.55
CA GLY A 286 3.49 1.40 -16.16
C GLY A 286 4.36 0.15 -16.33
N VAL A 287 3.95 -1.00 -15.79
CA VAL A 287 4.65 -2.29 -15.90
C VAL A 287 4.25 -2.99 -17.18
N THR A 288 5.25 -3.45 -17.95
CA THR A 288 5.01 -4.38 -19.05
C THR A 288 4.89 -5.79 -18.49
N VAL A 289 3.80 -6.48 -18.81
CA VAL A 289 3.52 -7.84 -18.40
C VAL A 289 3.62 -8.77 -19.62
N ASP A 290 4.44 -9.80 -19.50
CA ASP A 290 4.55 -10.92 -20.45
C ASP A 290 3.64 -12.06 -19.99
N ALA A 291 2.56 -12.29 -20.74
CA ALA A 291 1.55 -13.29 -20.42
C ALA A 291 1.72 -14.60 -21.20
N THR A 292 2.86 -14.82 -21.86
CA THR A 292 3.08 -16.00 -22.70
C THR A 292 2.98 -17.32 -21.92
N ALA A 293 3.36 -17.31 -20.64
CA ALA A 293 3.34 -18.46 -19.73
C ALA A 293 2.26 -18.38 -18.63
N ALA A 294 1.37 -17.38 -18.70
CA ALA A 294 0.40 -17.13 -17.64
C ALA A 294 -0.72 -18.19 -17.60
N ASN A 295 -1.05 -18.65 -16.39
CA ASN A 295 -2.28 -19.38 -16.12
C ASN A 295 -3.43 -18.42 -15.77
N TYR A 296 -4.66 -18.84 -16.03
CA TYR A 296 -5.88 -18.11 -15.68
C TYR A 296 -6.72 -18.99 -14.75
N PRO A 297 -6.66 -18.79 -13.42
CA PRO A 297 -7.31 -19.69 -12.47
C PRO A 297 -8.84 -19.62 -12.52
N GLN A 298 -9.39 -18.58 -13.15
CA GLN A 298 -10.84 -18.41 -13.31
C GLN A 298 -11.34 -19.21 -14.51
N ASN A 299 -12.41 -19.98 -14.31
CA ASN A 299 -12.99 -20.83 -15.34
C ASN A 299 -13.43 -20.00 -16.56
N GLY A 300 -13.04 -20.44 -17.76
CA GLY A 300 -13.40 -19.81 -19.03
C GLY A 300 -12.63 -18.52 -19.36
N ARG A 301 -11.66 -18.11 -18.53
CA ARG A 301 -10.82 -16.93 -18.79
C ARG A 301 -9.54 -17.28 -19.53
N GLY A 302 -9.04 -16.33 -20.31
CA GLY A 302 -7.75 -16.42 -20.99
C GLY A 302 -7.25 -15.07 -21.51
N PHE A 303 -6.15 -15.09 -22.27
CA PHE A 303 -5.57 -13.86 -22.84
C PHE A 303 -6.56 -13.06 -23.71
N ALA A 304 -7.52 -13.74 -24.34
CA ALA A 304 -8.56 -13.11 -25.14
C ALA A 304 -9.50 -12.20 -24.32
N ASP A 305 -9.56 -12.33 -23.00
CA ASP A 305 -10.33 -11.45 -22.10
C ASP A 305 -9.58 -10.16 -21.75
N LEU A 306 -8.27 -10.10 -21.98
CA LEU A 306 -7.44 -8.96 -21.63
C LEU A 306 -7.63 -7.83 -22.65
N LYS A 307 -8.29 -6.75 -22.22
CA LYS A 307 -8.59 -5.56 -23.04
C LYS A 307 -8.22 -4.30 -22.26
N VAL A 308 -7.92 -3.22 -22.98
CA VAL A 308 -7.70 -1.91 -22.35
C VAL A 308 -8.87 -1.56 -21.42
N GLY A 309 -8.56 -1.13 -20.20
CA GLY A 309 -9.51 -0.81 -19.13
C GLY A 309 -9.92 -2.00 -18.25
N THR A 310 -9.59 -3.24 -18.63
CA THR A 310 -9.86 -4.44 -17.80
C THR A 310 -9.02 -4.37 -16.53
N TYR A 311 -9.66 -4.54 -15.38
CA TYR A 311 -8.98 -4.58 -14.09
C TYR A 311 -8.49 -6.00 -13.80
N ILE A 312 -7.21 -6.16 -13.51
CA ILE A 312 -6.55 -7.44 -13.32
C ILE A 312 -5.61 -7.40 -12.12
N VAL A 313 -5.21 -8.59 -11.67
CA VAL A 313 -4.02 -8.81 -10.85
C VAL A 313 -3.14 -9.80 -11.58
N ALA A 314 -1.89 -9.42 -11.86
CA ALA A 314 -0.88 -10.30 -12.45
C ALA A 314 0.16 -10.66 -11.39
N THR A 315 0.43 -11.96 -11.24
CA THR A 315 1.48 -12.51 -10.39
C THR A 315 2.57 -13.10 -11.26
N GLY A 316 3.83 -12.81 -10.97
CA GLY A 316 4.97 -13.25 -11.77
C GLY A 316 6.31 -12.86 -11.15
N THR A 317 7.41 -13.05 -11.86
CA THR A 317 8.72 -12.52 -11.44
C THR A 317 9.18 -11.43 -12.40
N TYR A 318 9.83 -10.39 -11.87
CA TYR A 318 10.41 -9.34 -12.73
C TYR A 318 11.71 -9.85 -13.37
N ASP A 319 11.95 -9.45 -14.62
CA ASP A 319 13.27 -9.57 -15.22
C ASP A 319 14.12 -8.32 -14.97
N ALA A 320 15.40 -8.36 -15.37
CA ALA A 320 16.32 -7.24 -15.19
C ALA A 320 15.91 -5.96 -15.94
N GLY A 321 14.95 -6.03 -16.87
CA GLY A 321 14.36 -4.89 -17.57
C GLY A 321 13.09 -4.36 -16.90
N GLY A 322 12.64 -4.93 -15.79
CA GLY A 322 11.40 -4.56 -15.12
C GLY A 322 10.15 -5.10 -15.81
N VAL A 323 10.27 -6.09 -16.70
CA VAL A 323 9.11 -6.78 -17.29
C VAL A 323 8.66 -7.90 -16.36
N LEU A 324 7.38 -7.91 -16.01
CA LEU A 324 6.80 -8.98 -15.20
C LEU A 324 6.51 -10.21 -16.07
N LYS A 325 7.22 -11.32 -15.82
CA LYS A 325 6.94 -12.63 -16.41
C LYS A 325 5.80 -13.29 -15.65
N ALA A 326 4.56 -13.10 -16.12
CA ALA A 326 3.38 -13.54 -15.42
C ALA A 326 3.24 -15.06 -15.43
N THR A 327 2.99 -15.62 -14.25
CA THR A 327 2.65 -17.03 -14.03
C THR A 327 1.15 -17.21 -13.76
N SER A 328 0.47 -16.18 -13.24
CA SER A 328 -0.96 -16.18 -13.00
C SER A 328 -1.56 -14.81 -13.30
N ILE A 329 -2.73 -14.77 -13.93
CA ILE A 329 -3.50 -13.54 -14.16
C ILE A 329 -4.95 -13.78 -13.74
N VAL A 330 -5.44 -12.95 -12.82
CA VAL A 330 -6.83 -12.93 -12.35
C VAL A 330 -7.52 -11.70 -12.91
N VAL A 331 -8.66 -11.88 -13.58
CA VAL A 331 -9.52 -10.79 -14.07
C VAL A 331 -10.53 -10.42 -12.99
N ARG A 332 -10.44 -9.19 -12.48
CA ARG A 332 -11.28 -8.67 -11.39
C ARG A 332 -12.51 -7.96 -11.96
N GLY A 333 -13.31 -8.73 -12.69
CA GLY A 333 -14.54 -8.28 -13.35
C GLY A 333 -15.81 -8.81 -12.67
N ALA A 334 -16.94 -8.73 -13.37
CA ALA A 334 -18.27 -9.05 -12.82
C ALA A 334 -18.39 -10.44 -12.18
N ASP A 335 -17.82 -11.48 -12.80
CA ASP A 335 -17.90 -12.85 -12.28
C ASP A 335 -17.13 -13.01 -10.95
N ASP A 336 -16.00 -12.29 -10.84
CA ASP A 336 -15.19 -12.28 -9.63
C ASP A 336 -15.90 -11.55 -8.49
N VAL A 337 -16.48 -10.38 -8.78
CA VAL A 337 -17.28 -9.62 -7.80
C VAL A 337 -18.47 -10.46 -7.30
N GLN A 338 -19.12 -11.22 -8.18
CA GLN A 338 -20.24 -12.08 -7.79
C GLN A 338 -19.81 -13.27 -6.94
N THR A 339 -18.64 -13.85 -7.22
CA THR A 339 -18.18 -15.09 -6.56
C THR A 339 -17.43 -14.81 -5.27
N ASN A 340 -16.53 -13.83 -5.30
CA ASN A 340 -15.55 -13.53 -4.26
C ASN A 340 -15.81 -12.19 -3.56
N GLY A 341 -16.80 -11.40 -4.02
CA GLY A 341 -16.95 -10.01 -3.57
C GLY A 341 -15.83 -9.11 -4.09
N ASN A 342 -15.79 -7.88 -3.61
CA ASN A 342 -14.66 -6.97 -3.83
C ASN A 342 -14.09 -6.39 -2.53
N SER A 343 -14.57 -6.88 -1.39
CA SER A 343 -14.03 -6.55 -0.08
C SER A 343 -14.13 -7.70 0.90
N GLU A 344 -13.08 -7.84 1.69
CA GLU A 344 -12.90 -8.93 2.66
C GLU A 344 -12.43 -8.35 4.00
N LEU A 345 -13.07 -8.73 5.11
CA LEU A 345 -12.71 -8.27 6.45
C LEU A 345 -12.66 -9.47 7.39
N HIS A 346 -11.56 -9.63 8.12
CA HIS A 346 -11.45 -10.55 9.25
C HIS A 346 -11.12 -9.76 10.51
N GLY A 347 -11.89 -9.99 11.56
CA GLY A 347 -11.71 -9.30 12.81
C GLY A 347 -12.85 -9.54 13.79
N THR A 348 -12.73 -8.90 14.93
CA THR A 348 -13.77 -8.94 15.97
C THR A 348 -14.86 -7.91 15.67
N ILE A 349 -16.13 -8.31 15.84
CA ILE A 349 -17.26 -7.41 15.79
C ILE A 349 -17.20 -6.43 16.96
N LEU A 350 -17.26 -5.14 16.65
CA LEU A 350 -17.41 -4.03 17.59
C LEU A 350 -18.63 -3.20 17.21
N ASN A 351 -19.11 -2.35 18.14
CA ASN A 351 -20.21 -1.40 17.92
C ASN A 351 -21.48 -2.04 17.31
N TYR A 352 -21.80 -3.28 17.69
CA TYR A 352 -22.97 -3.98 17.17
C TYR A 352 -24.26 -3.30 17.61
N VAL A 353 -25.02 -2.80 16.63
CA VAL A 353 -26.38 -2.25 16.84
C VAL A 353 -27.41 -3.21 16.25
N SER A 354 -27.16 -3.74 15.06
CA SER A 354 -28.01 -4.71 14.37
C SER A 354 -27.23 -5.42 13.26
N LEU A 355 -27.84 -6.38 12.56
CA LEU A 355 -27.26 -6.95 11.35
C LEU A 355 -26.96 -5.90 10.27
N ALA A 356 -27.65 -4.76 10.25
CA ALA A 356 -27.40 -3.69 9.29
C ALA A 356 -26.32 -2.69 9.74
N ASN A 357 -25.82 -2.80 10.98
CA ASN A 357 -24.89 -1.82 11.53
C ASN A 357 -24.05 -2.43 12.67
N PHE A 358 -22.80 -2.72 12.32
CA PHE A 358 -21.71 -3.03 13.24
C PHE A 358 -20.38 -2.68 12.54
N THR A 359 -19.28 -2.74 13.27
CA THR A 359 -17.94 -2.50 12.71
C THR A 359 -17.05 -3.72 12.85
N VAL A 360 -16.22 -3.96 11.83
CA VAL A 360 -15.10 -4.90 11.87
C VAL A 360 -13.89 -4.13 11.36
N ARG A 361 -12.80 -4.07 12.14
CA ARG A 361 -11.57 -3.35 11.75
C ARG A 361 -11.82 -1.87 11.37
N ASP A 362 -12.65 -1.19 12.16
CA ASP A 362 -13.16 0.17 11.94
C ASP A 362 -13.95 0.41 10.63
N VAL A 363 -14.24 -0.66 9.88
CA VAL A 363 -15.10 -0.60 8.69
C VAL A 363 -16.53 -0.92 9.10
N THR A 364 -17.48 -0.06 8.68
CA THR A 364 -18.90 -0.31 8.90
C THR A 364 -19.40 -1.41 7.97
N VAL A 365 -20.14 -2.36 8.53
CA VAL A 365 -20.71 -3.51 7.80
C VAL A 365 -22.22 -3.46 7.86
N ASP A 366 -22.86 -3.57 6.70
CA ASP A 366 -24.28 -3.86 6.54
C ASP A 366 -24.44 -5.30 6.06
N ALA A 367 -24.92 -6.16 6.96
CA ALA A 367 -25.14 -7.58 6.73
C ALA A 367 -26.64 -7.94 6.62
N SER A 368 -27.51 -6.96 6.43
CA SER A 368 -28.98 -7.16 6.34
C SER A 368 -29.40 -8.12 5.22
N ALA A 369 -28.62 -8.20 4.13
CA ALA A 369 -28.83 -9.09 3.00
C ALA A 369 -27.89 -10.30 2.97
N SER A 370 -27.07 -10.49 4.01
CA SER A 370 -26.03 -11.51 4.02
C SER A 370 -26.57 -12.92 4.29
N LYS A 371 -25.86 -13.93 3.79
CA LYS A 371 -26.02 -15.31 4.25
C LYS A 371 -25.09 -15.53 5.44
N LEU A 372 -25.67 -15.70 6.63
CA LEU A 372 -24.90 -16.11 7.81
C LEU A 372 -24.46 -17.57 7.65
N GLY A 373 -23.16 -17.80 7.77
CA GLY A 373 -22.57 -19.14 7.76
C GLY A 373 -23.05 -19.96 8.94
N ALA A 374 -23.13 -21.27 8.76
CA ALA A 374 -23.58 -22.20 9.81
C ALA A 374 -22.71 -22.12 11.09
N SER A 375 -21.45 -21.70 10.97
CA SER A 375 -20.53 -21.52 12.11
C SER A 375 -20.95 -20.42 13.08
N CYS A 376 -21.85 -19.51 12.68
CA CYS A 376 -22.27 -18.40 13.53
C CYS A 376 -23.36 -18.74 14.56
N GLY A 377 -23.93 -19.95 14.55
CA GLY A 377 -24.94 -20.35 15.53
C GLY A 377 -26.23 -19.50 15.56
N GLY A 378 -26.40 -18.60 14.58
CA GLY A 378 -27.61 -17.81 14.36
C GLY A 378 -27.61 -16.37 14.90
N THR A 379 -26.58 -15.91 15.62
CA THR A 379 -26.55 -14.52 16.15
C THR A 379 -25.15 -13.91 16.13
N LEU A 380 -25.06 -12.65 15.67
CA LEU A 380 -23.86 -11.82 15.75
C LEU A 380 -23.96 -10.88 16.97
N ALA A 381 -22.83 -10.60 17.61
CA ALA A 381 -22.73 -9.70 18.76
C ALA A 381 -21.29 -9.15 18.89
N ASN A 382 -21.11 -8.14 19.76
CA ASN A 382 -19.78 -7.66 20.13
C ASN A 382 -18.88 -8.80 20.64
N GLY A 383 -17.62 -8.80 20.22
CA GLY A 383 -16.64 -9.80 20.63
C GLY A 383 -16.62 -11.08 19.78
N VAL A 384 -17.54 -11.24 18.83
CA VAL A 384 -17.52 -12.39 17.91
C VAL A 384 -16.47 -12.15 16.82
N GLN A 385 -15.56 -13.10 16.62
CA GLN A 385 -14.62 -13.11 15.51
C GLN A 385 -15.32 -13.55 14.23
N VAL A 386 -15.18 -12.77 13.16
CA VAL A 386 -15.84 -13.04 11.87
C VAL A 386 -14.92 -12.78 10.68
N GLY A 387 -15.17 -13.52 9.60
CA GLY A 387 -14.79 -13.20 8.24
C GLY A 387 -16.02 -12.70 7.47
N VAL A 388 -15.90 -11.55 6.82
CA VAL A 388 -16.95 -10.86 6.06
C VAL A 388 -16.49 -10.72 4.61
N VAL A 389 -17.30 -11.19 3.68
CA VAL A 389 -17.11 -10.94 2.24
C VAL A 389 -18.30 -10.11 1.75
N GLY A 390 -18.03 -9.10 0.94
CA GLY A 390 -19.08 -8.22 0.44
C GLY A 390 -18.64 -7.27 -0.66
N THR A 391 -19.49 -6.27 -0.89
CA THR A 391 -19.22 -5.17 -1.83
C THR A 391 -19.09 -3.84 -1.11
N LEU A 392 -18.02 -3.10 -1.39
CA LEU A 392 -17.81 -1.76 -0.85
C LEU A 392 -18.71 -0.72 -1.52
N SER A 393 -19.35 0.11 -0.70
CA SER A 393 -20.10 1.28 -1.17
C SER A 393 -19.26 2.55 -1.16
N THR A 394 -19.74 3.59 -1.84
CA THR A 394 -19.05 4.89 -1.93
C THR A 394 -18.91 5.59 -0.57
N THR A 395 -19.72 5.25 0.42
CA THR A 395 -19.64 5.79 1.79
C THR A 395 -18.73 4.97 2.71
N GLY A 396 -17.99 3.99 2.18
CA GLY A 396 -17.08 3.14 2.96
C GLY A 396 -17.78 2.02 3.74
N VAL A 397 -19.07 1.78 3.51
CA VAL A 397 -19.81 0.67 4.12
C VAL A 397 -19.63 -0.58 3.26
N VAL A 398 -19.22 -1.70 3.87
CA VAL A 398 -19.20 -3.02 3.23
C VAL A 398 -20.58 -3.65 3.34
N LYS A 399 -21.25 -3.84 2.20
CA LYS A 399 -22.49 -4.61 2.11
C LYS A 399 -22.14 -6.08 2.03
N ALA A 400 -22.27 -6.79 3.14
CA ALA A 400 -21.87 -8.19 3.25
C ALA A 400 -22.80 -9.10 2.43
N THR A 401 -22.21 -9.95 1.61
CA THR A 401 -22.90 -11.04 0.90
C THR A 401 -22.82 -12.33 1.70
N SER A 402 -21.73 -12.53 2.45
CA SER A 402 -21.56 -13.67 3.35
C SER A 402 -20.79 -13.29 4.61
N ILE A 403 -21.13 -13.95 5.72
CA ILE A 403 -20.42 -13.84 6.99
C ILE A 403 -20.13 -15.25 7.49
N SER A 404 -18.89 -15.49 7.90
CA SER A 404 -18.48 -16.69 8.60
C SER A 404 -17.97 -16.32 9.98
N CYS A 405 -18.34 -17.10 11.00
CA CYS A 405 -17.77 -16.93 12.33
C CYS A 405 -16.55 -17.83 12.45
N GLU A 406 -15.47 -17.26 12.95
CA GLU A 406 -14.14 -17.84 12.97
C GLU A 406 -13.73 -18.19 14.39
N SER A 407 -12.86 -19.17 14.54
CA SER A 407 -12.21 -19.43 15.83
C SER A 407 -10.99 -18.53 15.97
N GLU A 408 -10.81 -17.92 17.14
CA GLU A 408 -9.58 -17.20 17.46
C GLU A 408 -8.41 -18.20 17.54
N VAL A 409 -7.35 -17.93 16.77
CA VAL A 409 -6.09 -18.68 16.80
C VAL A 409 -5.05 -17.84 17.53
N ASP A 410 -4.51 -18.39 18.62
CA ASP A 410 -3.53 -17.71 19.47
C ASP A 410 -2.31 -17.25 18.65
N GLY A 411 -1.98 -15.97 18.76
CA GLY A 411 -0.88 -15.32 18.07
C GLY A 411 -1.11 -15.04 16.57
N GLN A 412 -2.22 -15.47 15.98
CA GLN A 412 -2.48 -15.31 14.52
C GLN A 412 -3.71 -14.47 14.21
N SER A 413 -4.81 -14.64 14.97
CA SER A 413 -6.02 -13.86 14.74
C SER A 413 -5.80 -12.41 15.18
N ILE A 414 -6.17 -11.48 14.30
CA ILE A 414 -6.32 -10.07 14.69
C ILE A 414 -7.64 -9.92 15.42
N VAL A 415 -7.57 -9.50 16.67
CA VAL A 415 -8.73 -9.26 17.52
C VAL A 415 -8.87 -7.77 17.84
N GLY A 416 -10.10 -7.36 18.06
CA GLY A 416 -10.48 -6.00 18.45
C GLY A 416 -11.09 -5.95 19.84
N GLY A 417 -10.84 -4.87 20.57
CA GLY A 417 -11.50 -4.60 21.85
C GLY A 417 -11.67 -3.10 22.09
N SER A 418 -12.84 -2.71 22.60
CA SER A 418 -13.09 -1.32 23.04
C SER A 418 -13.34 -1.28 24.55
N GLY A 419 -12.70 -0.34 25.24
CA GLY A 419 -12.72 -0.29 26.70
C GLY A 419 -12.01 0.91 27.28
N VAL A 420 -11.88 0.95 28.61
CA VAL A 420 -11.12 1.99 29.32
C VAL A 420 -9.70 1.49 29.57
N ALA A 421 -8.71 2.32 29.23
CA ALA A 421 -7.31 2.07 29.53
C ALA A 421 -6.99 2.41 30.99
N SER A 422 -6.36 1.49 31.70
CA SER A 422 -5.96 1.63 33.11
C SER A 422 -4.57 1.03 33.34
N ALA A 423 -3.96 1.28 34.50
CA ALA A 423 -2.63 0.76 34.83
C ALA A 423 -1.59 0.98 33.71
N VAL A 424 -1.56 2.20 33.15
CA VAL A 424 -0.67 2.55 32.05
C VAL A 424 0.76 2.63 32.56
N ASP A 425 1.62 1.77 32.03
CA ASP A 425 3.07 1.78 32.20
C ASP A 425 3.71 2.18 30.87
N SER A 426 4.07 3.47 30.75
CA SER A 426 4.72 4.01 29.56
C SER A 426 6.15 3.50 29.37
N THR A 427 6.82 3.05 30.44
CA THR A 427 8.18 2.49 30.36
C THR A 427 8.12 1.04 29.88
N GLY A 428 7.24 0.24 30.47
CA GLY A 428 6.98 -1.14 30.05
C GLY A 428 6.20 -1.25 28.73
N LYS A 429 5.64 -0.14 28.24
CA LYS A 429 4.75 -0.06 27.08
C LYS A 429 3.54 -0.98 27.20
N THR A 430 2.88 -0.93 28.36
CA THR A 430 1.69 -1.73 28.63
C THR A 430 0.57 -0.97 29.32
N PHE A 431 -0.67 -1.42 29.14
CA PHE A 431 -1.82 -0.97 29.91
C PHE A 431 -2.86 -2.08 30.03
N THR A 432 -3.77 -1.98 30.99
CA THR A 432 -4.92 -2.90 31.11
C THR A 432 -6.13 -2.30 30.38
N LEU A 433 -6.65 -3.02 29.39
CA LEU A 433 -7.89 -2.71 28.69
C LEU A 433 -9.02 -3.53 29.30
N THR A 434 -9.99 -2.86 29.91
CA THR A 434 -11.23 -3.50 30.35
C THR A 434 -12.29 -3.33 29.26
N ALA A 435 -12.48 -4.36 28.42
CA ALA A 435 -13.52 -4.40 27.40
C ALA A 435 -14.81 -5.04 27.95
N GLU A 436 -15.90 -5.02 27.16
CA GLU A 436 -17.22 -5.50 27.61
C GLU A 436 -17.24 -6.97 28.05
N THR A 437 -16.48 -7.82 27.37
CA THR A 437 -16.51 -9.28 27.57
C THR A 437 -15.21 -9.86 28.11
N LYS A 438 -14.10 -9.11 28.04
CA LYS A 438 -12.76 -9.60 28.36
C LYS A 438 -11.84 -8.46 28.81
N THR A 439 -10.90 -8.78 29.69
CA THR A 439 -9.81 -7.88 30.08
C THR A 439 -8.53 -8.33 29.40
N TYR A 440 -7.80 -7.38 28.82
CA TYR A 440 -6.52 -7.61 28.18
C TYR A 440 -5.41 -6.83 28.88
N THR A 441 -4.24 -7.45 28.98
CA THR A 441 -2.99 -6.70 29.15
C THR A 441 -2.53 -6.30 27.75
N VAL A 442 -2.74 -5.05 27.38
CA VAL A 442 -2.32 -4.53 26.08
C VAL A 442 -0.84 -4.16 26.15
N LYS A 443 -0.07 -4.60 25.17
CA LYS A 443 1.33 -4.23 24.94
C LYS A 443 1.43 -3.47 23.63
N TRP A 444 2.18 -2.38 23.59
CA TRP A 444 2.49 -1.66 22.35
C TRP A 444 4.00 -1.66 22.06
N THR A 445 4.35 -1.54 20.79
CA THR A 445 5.73 -1.58 20.27
C THR A 445 6.03 -0.28 19.51
N SER A 446 7.16 -0.23 18.81
CA SER A 446 7.43 0.84 17.83
C SER A 446 6.62 0.72 16.55
N THR A 447 5.96 -0.42 16.32
CA THR A 447 5.14 -0.68 15.12
C THR A 447 3.64 -0.50 15.40
N THR A 448 3.27 -0.13 16.63
CA THR A 448 1.88 0.18 16.98
C THR A 448 1.50 1.57 16.49
N LEU A 449 0.45 1.65 15.66
CA LEU A 449 -0.15 2.92 15.25
C LEU A 449 -1.00 3.50 16.38
N PHE A 450 -0.80 4.77 16.71
CA PHE A 450 -1.69 5.53 17.60
C PHE A 450 -2.51 6.53 16.79
N VAL A 451 -3.84 6.42 16.87
CA VAL A 451 -4.77 7.32 16.17
C VAL A 451 -5.59 8.07 17.21
N HIS A 452 -5.52 9.41 17.21
CA HIS A 452 -6.18 10.25 18.21
C HIS A 452 -5.92 9.80 19.68
N ALA A 453 -4.76 9.22 19.93
CA ALA A 453 -4.33 8.71 21.22
C ALA A 453 -2.87 9.06 21.45
N ASP A 454 -2.52 9.35 22.70
CA ASP A 454 -1.14 9.58 23.12
C ASP A 454 -0.83 8.63 24.29
N PRO A 455 0.23 7.79 24.20
CA PRO A 455 0.64 6.88 25.28
C PRO A 455 0.76 7.53 26.66
N SER A 456 1.17 8.79 26.72
CA SER A 456 1.34 9.56 27.97
C SER A 456 0.03 9.96 28.63
N THR A 457 -1.09 9.92 27.89
CA THR A 457 -2.41 10.37 28.36
C THR A 457 -3.49 9.28 28.31
N LEU A 458 -3.12 8.02 28.02
CA LEU A 458 -4.06 6.91 27.90
C LEU A 458 -4.86 6.63 29.18
N ALA A 459 -4.31 6.90 30.36
CA ALA A 459 -4.93 6.50 31.62
C ALA A 459 -6.34 7.11 31.78
N GLY A 460 -7.35 6.25 31.98
CA GLY A 460 -8.75 6.62 32.11
C GLY A 460 -9.45 6.98 30.80
N LYS A 461 -8.76 6.97 29.66
CA LYS A 461 -9.36 7.20 28.34
C LYS A 461 -10.03 5.95 27.82
N ARG A 462 -11.12 6.14 27.08
CA ARG A 462 -11.69 5.06 26.27
C ARG A 462 -10.87 4.92 24.99
N VAL A 463 -10.51 3.68 24.67
CA VAL A 463 -9.75 3.34 23.47
C VAL A 463 -10.34 2.11 22.81
N ALA A 464 -10.21 2.04 21.48
CA ALA A 464 -10.30 0.82 20.71
C ALA A 464 -8.90 0.31 20.40
N VAL A 465 -8.68 -0.99 20.51
CA VAL A 465 -7.39 -1.64 20.29
C VAL A 465 -7.58 -2.76 19.30
N GLU A 466 -6.67 -2.85 18.34
CA GLU A 466 -6.54 -3.98 17.43
C GLU A 466 -5.14 -4.59 17.59
N GLY A 467 -5.05 -5.91 17.53
CA GLY A 467 -3.77 -6.60 17.57
C GLY A 467 -3.91 -8.11 17.65
N THR A 468 -2.78 -8.80 17.84
CA THR A 468 -2.78 -10.25 18.06
C THR A 468 -2.84 -10.56 19.55
N VAL A 469 -3.60 -11.60 19.92
CA VAL A 469 -3.68 -12.06 21.32
C VAL A 469 -2.86 -13.32 21.50
N SER A 470 -2.04 -13.35 22.55
CA SER A 470 -1.49 -14.57 23.11
C SER A 470 -1.90 -14.69 24.58
N GLY A 471 -2.78 -15.64 24.89
CA GLY A 471 -3.41 -15.79 26.21
C GLY A 471 -4.25 -14.56 26.60
N THR A 472 -3.75 -13.76 27.56
CA THR A 472 -4.40 -12.50 28.00
C THR A 472 -3.67 -11.26 27.52
N THR A 473 -2.54 -11.42 26.84
CA THR A 473 -1.75 -10.31 26.31
C THR A 473 -2.17 -10.00 24.89
N LEU A 474 -2.60 -8.76 24.65
CA LEU A 474 -2.90 -8.24 23.32
C LEU A 474 -1.71 -7.39 22.87
N THR A 475 -0.96 -7.84 21.86
CA THR A 475 0.09 -7.04 21.22
C THR A 475 -0.54 -6.16 20.17
N ALA A 476 -0.67 -4.87 20.47
CA ALA A 476 -1.42 -3.93 19.65
C ALA A 476 -0.69 -3.58 18.36
N THR A 477 -1.39 -3.67 17.24
CA THR A 477 -1.00 -3.07 15.96
C THR A 477 -1.58 -1.67 15.81
N LYS A 478 -2.75 -1.40 16.41
CA LYS A 478 -3.41 -0.09 16.40
C LYS A 478 -4.09 0.20 17.73
N ILE A 479 -3.97 1.43 18.22
CA ILE A 479 -4.69 1.97 19.38
C ILE A 479 -5.35 3.29 18.97
N VAL A 480 -6.68 3.34 19.07
CA VAL A 480 -7.50 4.48 18.68
C VAL A 480 -8.15 5.10 19.92
N GLY A 481 -8.02 6.41 20.11
CA GLY A 481 -8.77 7.13 21.13
C GLY A 481 -10.23 7.30 20.71
N THR A 482 -11.18 6.88 21.56
CA THR A 482 -12.62 7.02 21.28
C THR A 482 -13.21 8.12 22.16
N GLY A 483 -13.60 9.26 21.59
CA GLY A 483 -14.19 10.36 22.36
C GLY A 483 -13.96 11.78 21.80
N HIS A 484 -13.81 11.91 20.49
CA HIS A 484 -13.86 13.19 19.79
C HIS A 484 -15.20 13.34 19.07
#